data_AF-A0A964VE13-F1
#
_entry.id   AF-A0A964VE13-F1
#
_cell.length_a   1.000
_cell.length_b   1.000
_cell.length_c   1.000
_cell.angle_alpha   90.00
_cell.angle_beta   90.00
_cell.angle_gamma   90.00
#
_symmetry.space_group_name_H-M   'P 1'
#
loop_
_entity.id
_entity.type
_entity.pdbx_description
1 polymer ?
#
loop_
_entity_poly.entity_id
_entity_poly.type
_entity_poly.pdbx_seq_one_letter_code
_entity_poly.pdbx_strand_id
1 'polypeptide(L)'
;MTPTPPPTPPSLPQGPPPSPTEQVKPPQPRSVLASIAFVGSILSPVPCCPFVGFVAAPLSIFAFWKLRDGKDQRSRQLSLAAMVLSFVGLIVQALTYEALSEWVLKDIGRNMNASMQAAFANEYSKCVIAITPNPLVPAARPAPTAQQLEVFSSLAKQRYGELRDISIISQVGDGGMFDVTMTAAITLRFANRETTGSVVFQMIPQSDQWIPATRLLELTVDDSTLGDLVLAPTPLPAPTSATTVPALP
;
A
#
# COMPACT_ATOMS: atom_id res chain seq x y z
N MET A 1 -11.23 -54.03 90.54
CA MET A 1 -12.67 -53.72 90.54
C MET A 1 -12.90 -52.61 89.53
N THR A 2 -13.82 -52.86 88.62
CA THR A 2 -13.86 -52.37 87.24
C THR A 2 -14.58 -51.02 87.15
N PRO A 3 -14.06 -50.00 86.42
CA PRO A 3 -14.85 -48.83 86.05
C PRO A 3 -15.72 -49.14 84.82
N THR A 4 -17.03 -48.90 84.97
CA THR A 4 -18.08 -49.11 83.96
C THR A 4 -17.94 -48.11 82.80
N PRO A 5 -17.98 -48.54 81.53
CA PRO A 5 -18.00 -47.62 80.39
C PRO A 5 -19.39 -46.99 80.17
N PRO A 6 -19.45 -45.75 79.63
CA PRO A 6 -20.71 -45.06 79.34
C PRO A 6 -21.44 -45.64 78.11
N PRO A 7 -22.78 -45.49 78.03
CA PRO A 7 -23.63 -46.12 77.02
C PRO A 7 -23.51 -45.48 75.63
N THR A 8 -23.50 -46.35 74.61
CA THR A 8 -23.54 -46.04 73.18
C THR A 8 -24.90 -45.46 72.77
N PRO A 9 -24.97 -44.33 72.03
CA PRO A 9 -26.22 -43.79 71.50
C PRO A 9 -26.74 -44.58 70.27
N PRO A 10 -28.06 -44.58 70.02
CA PRO A 10 -28.71 -45.42 69.03
C PRO A 10 -28.45 -45.00 67.57
N SER A 11 -28.34 -46.01 66.71
CA SER A 11 -28.17 -45.92 65.27
C SER A 11 -29.42 -45.36 64.60
N LEU A 12 -29.29 -44.27 63.85
CA LEU A 12 -30.35 -43.72 62.99
C LEU A 12 -30.53 -44.59 61.72
N PRO A 13 -31.76 -44.69 61.18
CA PRO A 13 -32.11 -45.62 60.10
C PRO A 13 -31.46 -45.26 58.76
N GLN A 14 -31.01 -46.30 58.04
CA GLN A 14 -30.50 -46.24 56.68
C GLN A 14 -31.60 -45.72 55.74
N GLY A 15 -31.32 -44.59 55.08
CA GLY A 15 -32.15 -44.07 54.00
C GLY A 15 -32.10 -44.96 52.74
N PRO A 16 -33.07 -44.81 51.83
CA PRO A 16 -33.20 -45.64 50.63
C PRO A 16 -32.03 -45.48 49.66
N PRO A 17 -31.75 -46.50 48.83
CA PRO A 17 -30.58 -46.55 47.95
C PRO A 17 -30.58 -45.39 46.93
N PRO A 18 -29.41 -44.83 46.58
CA PRO A 18 -29.32 -43.76 45.59
C PRO A 18 -29.75 -44.27 44.21
N SER A 19 -30.67 -43.53 43.61
CA SER A 19 -31.10 -43.68 42.21
C SER A 19 -29.94 -43.38 41.24
N PRO A 20 -29.99 -43.93 40.01
CA PRO A 20 -28.84 -44.01 39.11
C PRO A 20 -28.35 -42.62 38.69
N THR A 21 -27.03 -42.50 38.67
CA THR A 21 -26.22 -41.37 38.27
C THR A 21 -26.85 -40.54 37.15
N GLU A 22 -27.43 -39.40 37.52
CA GLU A 22 -27.71 -38.31 36.58
C GLU A 22 -26.35 -37.84 36.05
N GLN A 23 -26.03 -38.26 34.83
CA GLN A 23 -24.81 -37.90 34.15
C GLN A 23 -24.85 -36.38 33.90
N VAL A 24 -24.25 -35.61 34.81
CA VAL A 24 -24.03 -34.17 34.67
C VAL A 24 -23.23 -33.95 33.38
N LYS A 25 -23.94 -33.60 32.31
CA LYS A 25 -23.34 -33.16 31.06
C LYS A 25 -22.52 -31.91 31.39
N PRO A 26 -21.18 -31.91 31.21
CA PRO A 26 -20.39 -30.73 31.50
C PRO A 26 -20.90 -29.56 30.63
N PRO A 27 -20.94 -28.33 31.16
CA PRO A 27 -21.33 -27.17 30.36
C PRO A 27 -20.39 -27.08 29.16
N GLN A 28 -20.96 -27.25 27.97
CA GLN A 28 -20.22 -27.14 26.72
C GLN A 28 -19.54 -25.76 26.66
N PRO A 29 -18.22 -25.68 26.40
CA PRO A 29 -17.52 -24.41 26.30
C PRO A 29 -17.97 -23.68 25.03
N ARG A 30 -18.96 -22.78 25.17
CA ARG A 30 -19.42 -21.85 24.13
C ARG A 30 -18.48 -20.65 23.90
N SER A 31 -17.21 -20.72 24.32
CA SER A 31 -16.31 -19.55 24.33
C SER A 31 -15.15 -19.57 23.34
N VAL A 32 -14.91 -20.66 22.60
CA VAL A 32 -13.74 -20.72 21.70
C VAL A 32 -13.94 -19.91 20.41
N LEU A 33 -15.18 -19.83 19.90
CA LEU A 33 -15.48 -19.07 18.67
C LEU A 33 -15.53 -17.54 18.89
N ALA A 34 -15.83 -17.07 20.10
CA ALA A 34 -15.86 -15.62 20.40
C ALA A 34 -14.44 -15.03 20.55
N SER A 35 -13.48 -15.82 21.03
CA SER A 35 -12.08 -15.37 21.14
C SER A 35 -11.37 -15.27 19.79
N ILE A 36 -11.74 -16.08 18.80
CA ILE A 36 -11.13 -16.04 17.47
C ILE A 36 -11.56 -14.77 16.69
N ALA A 37 -12.77 -14.27 16.92
CA ALA A 37 -13.26 -13.04 16.29
C ALA A 37 -12.57 -11.76 16.81
N PHE A 38 -12.12 -11.75 18.07
CA PHE A 38 -11.44 -10.59 18.67
C PHE A 38 -9.96 -10.53 18.27
N VAL A 39 -9.30 -11.68 18.13
CA VAL A 39 -7.89 -11.75 17.70
C VAL A 39 -7.73 -11.40 16.21
N GLY A 40 -8.72 -11.72 15.37
CA GLY A 40 -8.72 -11.35 13.95
C GLY A 40 -8.85 -9.84 13.68
N SER A 41 -9.41 -9.05 14.61
CA SER A 41 -9.55 -7.60 14.44
C SER A 41 -8.32 -6.80 14.89
N ILE A 42 -7.47 -7.36 15.76
CA ILE A 42 -6.30 -6.64 16.31
C ILE A 42 -5.05 -6.86 15.43
N LEU A 43 -5.00 -7.92 14.63
CA LEU A 43 -3.85 -8.24 13.76
C LEU A 43 -3.94 -7.71 12.32
N SER A 44 -4.89 -6.84 12.00
CA SER A 44 -5.05 -6.30 10.64
C SER A 44 -4.74 -4.80 10.50
N PRO A 45 -3.57 -4.29 10.93
CA PRO A 45 -3.09 -2.98 10.48
C PRO A 45 -2.30 -3.11 9.17
N VAL A 46 -2.61 -4.11 8.33
CA VAL A 46 -2.06 -4.19 6.96
C VAL A 46 -3.10 -3.55 6.03
N PRO A 47 -2.91 -2.30 5.58
CA PRO A 47 -3.88 -1.55 4.78
C PRO A 47 -4.16 -2.13 3.38
N CYS A 48 -3.57 -3.29 3.05
CA CYS A 48 -3.60 -3.89 1.72
C CYS A 48 -4.71 -4.93 1.53
N CYS A 49 -5.41 -5.33 2.59
CA CYS A 49 -6.35 -6.44 2.52
C CYS A 49 -7.80 -5.92 2.50
N PRO A 50 -8.49 -5.87 1.33
CA PRO A 50 -9.94 -5.67 1.26
C PRO A 50 -10.75 -6.78 1.98
N PHE A 51 -10.06 -7.79 2.54
CA PHE A 51 -10.64 -8.90 3.30
C PHE A 51 -11.39 -8.49 4.56
N VAL A 52 -11.08 -7.35 5.19
CA VAL A 52 -11.87 -6.88 6.36
C VAL A 52 -13.32 -6.61 5.95
N GLY A 53 -13.55 -6.05 4.75
CA GLY A 53 -14.88 -5.88 4.18
C GLY A 53 -15.59 -7.21 3.88
N PHE A 54 -14.85 -8.20 3.36
CA PHE A 54 -15.39 -9.54 3.07
C PHE A 54 -15.80 -10.33 4.31
N VAL A 55 -15.17 -10.10 5.46
CA VAL A 55 -15.57 -10.73 6.74
C VAL A 55 -16.64 -9.92 7.47
N ALA A 56 -16.61 -8.58 7.36
CA ALA A 56 -17.58 -7.71 8.01
C ALA A 56 -18.99 -7.83 7.41
N ALA A 57 -19.13 -7.98 6.09
CA ALA A 57 -20.42 -8.12 5.41
C ALA A 57 -21.24 -9.35 5.87
N PRO A 58 -20.69 -10.59 5.92
CA PRO A 58 -21.45 -11.75 6.40
C PRO A 58 -21.74 -11.68 7.91
N LEU A 59 -20.84 -11.11 8.72
CA LEU A 59 -21.09 -10.94 10.16
C LEU A 59 -22.21 -9.94 10.45
N SER A 60 -22.31 -8.86 9.68
CA SER A 60 -23.38 -7.88 9.81
C SER A 60 -24.74 -8.43 9.34
N ILE A 61 -24.77 -9.26 8.30
CA ILE A 61 -25.97 -10.01 7.89
C ILE A 61 -26.39 -10.99 8.98
N PHE A 62 -25.47 -11.76 9.56
CA PHE A 62 -25.77 -12.70 10.64
C PHE A 62 -26.30 -11.99 11.90
N ALA A 63 -25.72 -10.85 12.26
CA ALA A 63 -26.20 -10.00 13.35
C ALA A 63 -27.62 -9.48 13.09
N PHE A 64 -27.91 -9.05 11.85
CA PHE A 64 -29.25 -8.58 11.45
C PHE A 64 -30.32 -9.67 11.55
N TRP A 65 -30.03 -10.89 11.09
CA TRP A 65 -30.93 -12.03 11.23
C TRP A 65 -31.21 -12.35 12.71
N LYS A 66 -30.19 -12.30 13.56
CA LYS A 66 -30.34 -12.54 15.00
C LYS A 66 -31.16 -11.46 15.71
N LEU A 67 -31.06 -10.19 15.28
CA LEU A 67 -31.88 -9.09 15.79
C LEU A 67 -33.38 -9.30 15.50
N ARG A 68 -33.69 -9.84 14.33
CA ARG A 68 -35.06 -10.10 13.88
C ARG A 68 -35.73 -11.21 14.69
N ASP A 69 -34.99 -12.24 15.08
CA ASP A 69 -35.51 -13.39 15.84
C ASP A 69 -35.43 -13.23 17.38
N GLY A 70 -34.68 -12.24 17.87
CA GLY A 70 -34.40 -12.06 19.30
C GLY A 70 -35.53 -11.41 20.11
N LYS A 71 -36.20 -12.20 20.97
CA LYS A 71 -37.04 -11.71 22.09
C LYS A 71 -36.22 -11.19 23.29
N ASP A 72 -34.94 -11.52 23.38
CA ASP A 72 -34.07 -11.15 24.50
C ASP A 72 -33.42 -9.77 24.32
N GLN A 73 -33.68 -8.87 25.28
CA GLN A 73 -33.15 -7.49 25.30
C GLN A 73 -31.61 -7.44 25.27
N ARG A 74 -30.94 -8.40 25.90
CA ARG A 74 -29.46 -8.52 25.90
C ARG A 74 -28.91 -8.84 24.51
N SER A 75 -29.63 -9.63 23.72
CA SER A 75 -29.20 -9.97 22.34
C SER A 75 -29.31 -8.77 21.40
N ARG A 76 -30.32 -7.92 21.60
CA ARG A 76 -30.52 -6.68 20.84
C ARG A 76 -29.40 -5.67 21.11
N GLN A 77 -29.02 -5.48 22.38
CA GLN A 77 -27.93 -4.59 22.76
C GLN A 77 -26.59 -5.02 22.14
N LEU A 78 -26.28 -6.32 22.18
CA LEU A 78 -25.04 -6.84 21.58
C LEU A 78 -24.98 -6.65 20.07
N SER A 79 -26.10 -6.84 19.37
CA SER A 79 -26.11 -6.66 17.92
C SER A 79 -26.05 -5.19 17.49
N LEU A 80 -26.64 -4.28 18.27
CA LEU A 80 -26.53 -2.84 18.04
C LEU A 80 -25.08 -2.39 18.27
N ALA A 81 -24.43 -2.87 19.33
CA ALA A 81 -23.01 -2.63 19.56
C ALA A 81 -22.14 -3.13 18.41
N ALA A 82 -22.44 -4.31 17.85
CA ALA A 82 -21.73 -4.83 16.69
C ALA A 82 -21.90 -3.95 15.44
N MET A 83 -23.11 -3.47 15.14
CA MET A 83 -23.35 -2.55 14.02
C MET A 83 -22.60 -1.23 14.18
N VAL A 84 -22.64 -0.64 15.39
CA VAL A 84 -21.92 0.61 15.68
C VAL A 84 -20.41 0.39 15.51
N LEU A 85 -19.86 -0.71 16.02
CA LEU A 85 -18.45 -1.03 15.87
C LEU A 85 -18.05 -1.21 14.41
N SER A 86 -18.86 -1.90 13.60
CA SER A 86 -18.63 -2.04 12.16
C SER A 86 -18.66 -0.69 11.44
N PHE A 87 -19.61 0.18 11.77
CA PHE A 87 -19.71 1.51 11.16
C PHE A 87 -18.51 2.39 11.52
N VAL A 88 -18.08 2.38 12.78
CA VAL A 88 -16.85 3.07 13.22
C VAL A 88 -15.62 2.51 12.49
N GLY A 89 -15.53 1.18 12.33
CA GLY A 89 -14.46 0.55 11.56
C GLY A 89 -14.39 1.03 10.11
N LEU A 90 -15.53 1.17 9.44
CA LEU A 90 -15.60 1.72 8.07
C LEU A 90 -15.16 3.18 8.00
N ILE A 91 -15.54 4.01 8.97
CA ILE A 91 -15.09 5.41 9.03
C ILE A 91 -13.58 5.48 9.22
N VAL A 92 -13.03 4.72 10.17
CA VAL A 92 -11.58 4.68 10.40
C VAL A 92 -10.85 4.21 9.15
N GLN A 93 -11.38 3.20 8.46
CA GLN A 93 -10.79 2.70 7.22
C GLN A 93 -10.81 3.77 6.12
N ALA A 94 -11.93 4.49 5.93
CA ALA A 94 -12.04 5.57 4.95
C ALA A 94 -11.03 6.71 5.23
N LEU A 95 -10.98 7.19 6.48
CA LEU A 95 -10.04 8.24 6.89
C LEU A 95 -8.58 7.80 6.74
N THR A 96 -8.29 6.53 7.01
CA THR A 96 -6.94 5.98 6.84
C THR A 96 -6.56 5.92 5.36
N TYR A 97 -7.48 5.56 4.46
CA TYR A 97 -7.20 5.58 3.02
C TYR A 97 -6.96 6.98 2.49
N GLU A 98 -7.76 7.96 2.90
CA GLU A 98 -7.56 9.37 2.53
C GLU A 98 -6.18 9.85 3.00
N ALA A 99 -5.87 9.69 4.29
CA ALA A 99 -4.59 10.10 4.86
C ALA A 99 -3.40 9.38 4.21
N LEU A 100 -3.52 8.08 3.92
CA LEU A 100 -2.49 7.31 3.24
C LEU A 100 -2.29 7.80 1.80
N SER A 101 -3.38 8.06 1.07
CA SER A 101 -3.31 8.54 -0.31
C SER A 101 -2.64 9.91 -0.40
N GLU A 102 -3.01 10.84 0.48
CA GLU A 102 -2.38 12.17 0.55
C GLU A 102 -0.90 12.07 0.91
N TRP A 103 -0.57 11.21 1.88
CA TRP A 103 0.81 11.01 2.29
C TRP A 103 1.67 10.40 1.17
N VAL A 104 1.18 9.36 0.49
CA VAL A 104 1.87 8.71 -0.64
C VAL A 104 2.05 9.69 -1.79
N LEU A 105 1.00 10.41 -2.19
CA LEU A 105 1.09 11.38 -3.29
C LEU A 105 2.05 12.52 -2.97
N LYS A 106 2.05 13.01 -1.72
CA LYS A 106 2.98 14.04 -1.27
C LYS A 106 4.42 13.55 -1.28
N ASP A 107 4.67 12.30 -0.92
CA ASP A 107 6.01 11.73 -0.92
C ASP A 107 6.53 11.47 -2.34
N ILE A 108 5.69 10.92 -3.22
CA ILE A 108 5.99 10.78 -4.65
C ILE A 108 6.36 12.15 -5.24
N GLY A 109 5.59 13.19 -4.94
CA GLY A 109 5.89 14.56 -5.40
C GLY A 109 7.24 15.08 -4.91
N ARG A 110 7.64 14.77 -3.67
CA ARG A 110 8.98 15.11 -3.15
C ARG A 110 10.08 14.35 -3.87
N ASN A 111 9.89 13.06 -4.11
CA ASN A 111 10.87 12.21 -4.81
C ASN A 111 11.05 12.64 -6.27
N MET A 112 9.95 12.96 -6.97
CA MET A 112 9.99 13.55 -8.31
C MET A 112 10.74 14.87 -8.32
N ASN A 113 10.43 15.78 -7.39
CA ASN A 113 11.13 17.08 -7.30
C ASN A 113 12.62 16.91 -7.03
N ALA A 114 13.00 16.04 -6.08
CA ALA A 114 14.39 15.74 -5.78
C ALA A 114 15.12 15.14 -6.99
N SER A 115 14.47 14.23 -7.74
CA SER A 115 15.02 13.67 -8.96
C SER A 115 15.21 14.71 -10.06
N MET A 116 14.30 15.69 -10.21
CA MET A 116 14.49 16.77 -11.18
C MET A 116 15.62 17.70 -10.78
N GLN A 117 15.69 18.09 -9.49
CA GLN A 117 16.79 18.93 -8.99
C GLN A 117 18.14 18.26 -9.20
N ALA A 118 18.22 16.96 -8.93
CA ALA A 118 19.41 16.15 -9.21
C ALA A 118 19.78 16.15 -10.71
N ALA A 119 18.78 16.20 -11.61
CA ALA A 119 19.04 16.20 -13.05
C ALA A 119 19.71 17.51 -13.50
N PHE A 120 19.24 18.65 -12.99
CA PHE A 120 19.88 19.95 -13.24
C PHE A 120 21.23 20.09 -12.51
N ALA A 121 21.43 19.39 -11.40
CA ALA A 121 22.70 19.33 -10.68
C ALA A 121 23.71 18.32 -11.25
N ASN A 122 23.37 17.58 -12.31
CA ASN A 122 24.18 16.51 -12.90
C ASN A 122 24.49 15.35 -11.93
N GLU A 123 23.57 15.01 -11.04
CA GLU A 123 23.71 13.92 -10.07
C GLU A 123 23.00 12.65 -10.55
N TYR A 124 23.63 11.93 -11.49
CA TYR A 124 23.03 10.77 -12.17
C TYR A 124 22.46 9.70 -11.22
N SER A 125 23.20 9.35 -10.17
CA SER A 125 22.81 8.28 -9.23
C SER A 125 21.55 8.59 -8.42
N LYS A 126 21.16 9.87 -8.32
CA LYS A 126 19.92 10.30 -7.67
C LYS A 126 18.74 10.42 -8.64
N CYS A 127 19.01 10.48 -9.94
CA CYS A 127 17.98 10.59 -11.00
C CYS A 127 17.56 9.25 -11.57
N VAL A 128 18.55 8.38 -11.82
CA VAL A 128 18.37 7.13 -12.54
C VAL A 128 18.71 5.99 -11.60
N ILE A 129 17.67 5.38 -11.05
CA ILE A 129 17.80 4.18 -10.24
C ILE A 129 18.03 3.00 -11.19
N ALA A 130 19.09 2.22 -10.92
CA ALA A 130 19.35 1.00 -11.65
C ALA A 130 18.23 -0.02 -11.35
N ILE A 131 17.52 -0.44 -12.40
CA ILE A 131 16.50 -1.48 -12.28
C ILE A 131 17.20 -2.83 -12.49
N THR A 132 17.07 -3.73 -11.53
CA THR A 132 17.41 -5.14 -11.75
C THR A 132 16.42 -5.72 -12.76
N PRO A 133 16.88 -6.23 -13.93
CA PRO A 133 15.99 -6.79 -14.93
C PRO A 133 15.12 -7.89 -14.33
N ASN A 134 13.81 -7.71 -14.33
CA ASN A 134 12.86 -8.69 -13.84
C ASN A 134 12.09 -9.28 -15.03
N PRO A 135 12.15 -10.61 -15.27
CA PRO A 135 11.44 -11.24 -16.39
C PRO A 135 9.91 -11.15 -16.31
N LEU A 136 9.35 -10.74 -15.16
CA LEU A 136 7.91 -10.58 -14.94
C LEU A 136 7.41 -9.14 -15.18
N VAL A 137 8.31 -8.19 -15.41
CA VAL A 137 7.97 -6.79 -15.64
C VAL A 137 8.26 -6.48 -17.12
N PRO A 138 7.36 -5.77 -17.84
CA PRO A 138 7.63 -5.30 -19.19
C PRO A 138 8.99 -4.60 -19.26
N ALA A 139 9.68 -4.74 -20.40
CA ALA A 139 11.00 -4.17 -20.60
C ALA A 139 11.01 -2.69 -20.17
N ALA A 140 11.77 -2.38 -19.11
CA ALA A 140 11.82 -1.04 -18.58
C ALA A 140 12.22 -0.07 -19.68
N ARG A 141 11.48 1.04 -19.82
CA ARG A 141 11.84 2.08 -20.79
C ARG A 141 13.31 2.47 -20.57
N PRO A 142 14.07 2.70 -21.66
CA PRO A 142 15.46 3.14 -21.52
C PRO A 142 15.48 4.46 -20.75
N ALA A 143 16.44 4.61 -19.84
CA ALA A 143 16.66 5.89 -19.15
C ALA A 143 17.76 6.68 -19.85
N PRO A 144 17.82 8.01 -19.64
CA PRO A 144 18.92 8.84 -20.11
C PRO A 144 20.24 8.36 -19.53
N THR A 145 21.33 8.50 -20.27
CA THR A 145 22.67 8.18 -19.79
C THR A 145 23.27 9.34 -18.98
N ALA A 146 24.33 9.05 -18.21
CA ALA A 146 25.05 10.08 -17.46
C ALA A 146 25.61 11.18 -18.39
N GLN A 147 26.09 10.82 -19.59
CA GLN A 147 26.59 11.79 -20.56
C GLN A 147 25.46 12.70 -21.08
N GLN A 148 24.27 12.15 -21.31
CA GLN A 148 23.11 12.95 -21.74
C GLN A 148 22.69 13.93 -20.64
N LEU A 149 22.75 13.50 -19.38
CA LEU A 149 22.44 14.35 -18.22
C LEU A 149 23.45 15.50 -18.10
N GLU A 150 24.73 15.24 -18.32
CA GLU A 150 25.78 16.25 -18.28
C GLU A 150 25.61 17.28 -19.42
N VAL A 151 25.33 16.82 -20.64
CA VAL A 151 25.05 17.71 -21.78
C VAL A 151 23.79 18.53 -21.53
N PHE A 152 22.73 17.92 -21.01
CA PHE A 152 21.49 18.62 -20.69
C PHE A 152 21.69 19.69 -19.61
N SER A 153 22.31 19.33 -18.48
CA SER A 153 22.52 20.25 -17.35
C SER A 153 23.43 21.42 -17.72
N SER A 154 24.50 21.17 -18.49
CA SER A 154 25.37 22.23 -18.99
C SER A 154 24.65 23.18 -19.96
N LEU A 155 23.87 22.65 -20.91
CA LEU A 155 23.05 23.47 -21.82
C LEU A 155 21.97 24.25 -21.09
N ALA A 156 21.26 23.63 -20.15
CA ALA A 156 20.24 24.30 -19.33
C ALA A 156 20.83 25.46 -18.55
N LYS A 157 21.98 25.24 -17.91
CA LYS A 157 22.69 26.27 -17.15
C LYS A 157 23.19 27.41 -18.05
N GLN A 158 23.70 27.09 -19.24
CA GLN A 158 24.14 28.09 -20.21
C GLN A 158 22.98 28.94 -20.74
N ARG A 159 21.84 28.31 -21.06
CA ARG A 159 20.67 28.98 -21.66
C ARG A 159 19.86 29.76 -20.63
N TYR A 160 19.64 29.18 -19.45
CA TYR A 160 18.64 29.67 -18.49
C TYR A 160 19.25 30.17 -17.17
N GLY A 161 20.51 29.83 -16.89
CA GLY A 161 21.18 30.12 -15.62
C GLY A 161 20.95 29.05 -14.56
N GLU A 162 21.30 29.35 -13.31
CA GLU A 162 21.08 28.42 -12.18
C GLU A 162 19.60 28.16 -11.95
N LEU A 163 19.23 26.90 -11.77
CA LEU A 163 17.87 26.53 -11.37
C LEU A 163 17.61 27.01 -9.93
N ARG A 164 16.49 27.70 -9.72
CA ARG A 164 16.08 28.22 -8.41
C ARG A 164 14.98 27.40 -7.78
N ASP A 165 14.00 27.00 -8.58
CA ASP A 165 12.82 26.30 -8.08
C ASP A 165 12.18 25.45 -9.19
N ILE A 166 11.53 24.37 -8.78
CA ILE A 166 10.74 23.50 -9.65
C ILE A 166 9.39 23.29 -8.99
N SER A 167 8.32 23.53 -9.74
CA SER A 167 6.95 23.31 -9.30
C SER A 167 6.24 22.36 -10.25
N ILE A 168 5.52 21.39 -9.69
CA ILE A 168 4.71 20.45 -10.47
C ILE A 168 3.30 21.03 -10.57
N ILE A 169 2.85 21.31 -11.79
CA ILE A 169 1.54 21.93 -12.07
C ILE A 169 0.46 20.86 -12.12
N SER A 170 0.73 19.77 -12.84
CA SER A 170 -0.19 18.65 -13.01
C SER A 170 0.59 17.36 -13.22
N GLN A 171 -0.04 16.24 -12.91
CA GLN A 171 0.53 14.92 -13.10
C GLN A 171 -0.55 13.94 -13.54
N VAL A 172 -0.21 13.05 -14.46
CA VAL A 172 -1.07 12.01 -14.99
C VAL A 172 -0.29 10.70 -14.95
N GLY A 173 -0.88 9.69 -14.31
CA GLY A 173 -0.36 8.33 -14.32
C GLY A 173 -0.96 7.54 -15.48
N ASP A 174 -0.11 6.83 -16.21
CA ASP A 174 -0.49 5.87 -17.26
C ASP A 174 0.22 4.54 -17.02
N GLY A 175 -0.32 3.45 -17.56
CA GLY A 175 0.27 2.12 -17.48
C GLY A 175 -0.41 1.14 -16.53
N GLY A 176 0.24 0.00 -16.32
CA GLY A 176 -0.30 -1.13 -15.55
C GLY A 176 0.12 -1.11 -14.08
N MET A 177 -0.46 -2.00 -13.28
CA MET A 177 -0.18 -2.12 -11.83
C MET A 177 1.31 -2.28 -11.47
N PHE A 178 2.13 -2.75 -12.41
CA PHE A 178 3.58 -2.98 -12.22
C PHE A 178 4.47 -2.15 -13.16
N ASP A 179 3.89 -1.29 -13.99
CA ASP A 179 4.62 -0.42 -14.92
C ASP A 179 3.86 0.90 -15.04
N VAL A 180 3.89 1.67 -13.94
CA VAL A 180 3.24 2.98 -13.87
C VAL A 180 4.23 4.03 -14.36
N THR A 181 3.84 4.77 -15.39
CA THR A 181 4.54 5.93 -15.90
C THR A 181 3.80 7.19 -15.47
N MET A 182 4.48 8.09 -14.78
CA MET A 182 3.95 9.39 -14.34
C MET A 182 4.46 10.48 -15.27
N THR A 183 3.56 11.13 -16.00
CA THR A 183 3.88 12.32 -16.80
C THR A 183 3.43 13.56 -16.03
N ALA A 184 4.32 14.51 -15.83
CA ALA A 184 4.00 15.75 -15.13
C ALA A 184 4.33 16.99 -15.97
N ALA A 185 3.45 17.99 -15.91
CA ALA A 185 3.73 19.33 -16.40
C ALA A 185 4.39 20.13 -15.27
N ILE A 186 5.49 20.81 -15.59
CA ILE A 186 6.33 21.50 -14.60
C ILE A 186 6.55 22.96 -14.97
N THR A 187 6.68 23.79 -13.95
CA THR A 187 7.23 25.15 -14.06
C THR A 187 8.64 25.13 -13.50
N LEU A 188 9.58 25.64 -14.28
CA LEU A 188 10.99 25.75 -13.93
C LEU A 188 11.34 27.23 -13.79
N ARG A 189 11.77 27.61 -12.59
CA ARG A 189 12.24 28.97 -12.34
C ARG A 189 13.75 28.97 -12.31
N PHE A 190 14.35 29.60 -13.30
CA PHE A 190 15.79 29.80 -13.38
C PHE A 190 16.17 31.22 -12.93
N ALA A 191 17.48 31.47 -12.78
CA ALA A 191 17.99 32.79 -12.45
C ALA A 191 17.62 33.86 -13.49
N ASN A 192 17.57 33.49 -14.77
CA ASN A 192 17.38 34.45 -15.85
C ASN A 192 15.95 34.51 -16.39
N ARG A 193 15.14 33.46 -16.16
CA ARG A 193 13.78 33.33 -16.70
C ARG A 193 12.98 32.22 -16.02
N GLU A 194 11.67 32.26 -16.22
CA GLU A 194 10.74 31.20 -15.85
C GLU A 194 10.23 30.51 -17.13
N THR A 195 10.17 29.18 -17.12
CA THR A 195 9.76 28.37 -18.27
C THR A 195 8.82 27.26 -17.84
N THR A 196 8.09 26.70 -18.79
CA THR A 196 7.36 25.45 -18.59
C THR A 196 8.13 24.28 -19.17
N GLY A 197 7.67 23.09 -18.84
CA GLY A 197 8.21 21.86 -19.39
C GLY A 197 7.34 20.68 -19.06
N SER A 198 7.79 19.51 -19.50
CA SER A 198 7.19 18.23 -19.18
C SER A 198 8.26 17.25 -18.72
N VAL A 199 7.86 16.33 -17.86
CA VAL A 199 8.76 15.32 -17.32
C VAL A 199 8.03 13.98 -17.25
N VAL A 200 8.75 12.91 -17.57
CA VAL A 200 8.23 11.54 -17.56
C VAL A 200 9.06 10.73 -16.57
N PHE A 201 8.38 10.11 -15.62
CA PHE A 201 8.95 9.23 -14.63
C PHE A 201 8.39 7.82 -14.75
N GLN A 202 9.23 6.83 -14.49
CA GLN A 202 8.79 5.47 -14.23
C GLN A 202 8.76 5.22 -12.73
N MET A 203 7.65 4.67 -12.22
CA MET A 203 7.53 4.22 -10.85
C MET A 203 8.09 2.80 -10.73
N ILE A 204 9.09 2.60 -9.88
CA ILE A 204 9.73 1.30 -9.66
C ILE A 204 9.32 0.80 -8.28
N PRO A 205 8.64 -0.35 -8.18
CA PRO A 205 8.38 -0.97 -6.89
C PRO A 205 9.70 -1.38 -6.24
N GLN A 206 9.87 -1.03 -4.96
CA GLN A 206 11.04 -1.43 -4.17
C GLN A 206 10.67 -2.56 -3.21
N SER A 207 11.58 -3.51 -2.98
CA SER A 207 11.34 -4.64 -2.07
C SER A 207 11.44 -4.25 -0.61
N ASP A 208 12.15 -3.17 -0.30
CA ASP A 208 12.50 -2.68 1.03
C ASP A 208 11.71 -1.44 1.44
N GLN A 209 11.01 -0.79 0.51
CA GLN A 209 10.21 0.41 0.77
C GLN A 209 8.78 0.25 0.28
N TRP A 210 7.85 0.73 1.10
CA TRP A 210 6.43 0.80 0.73
C TRP A 210 6.18 1.80 -0.40
N ILE A 211 7.02 2.83 -0.51
CA ILE A 211 6.89 3.89 -1.51
C ILE A 211 7.68 3.47 -2.75
N PRO A 212 7.07 3.47 -3.94
CA PRO A 212 7.80 3.22 -5.17
C PRO A 212 8.82 4.35 -5.41
N ALA A 213 9.99 3.97 -5.89
CA ALA A 213 10.99 4.95 -6.26
C ALA A 213 10.71 5.50 -7.66
N THR A 214 11.09 6.76 -7.89
CA THR A 214 10.87 7.46 -9.15
C THR A 214 12.14 7.43 -9.98
N ARG A 215 12.08 6.94 -11.21
CA ARG A 215 13.18 6.97 -12.18
C ARG A 215 12.85 7.95 -13.29
N LEU A 216 13.72 8.94 -13.49
CA LEU A 216 13.58 9.89 -14.58
C LEU A 216 13.78 9.18 -15.93
N LEU A 217 12.81 9.31 -16.82
CA LEU A 217 12.89 8.81 -18.19
C LEU A 217 13.14 9.95 -19.17
N GLU A 218 12.33 11.00 -19.10
CA GLU A 218 12.40 12.12 -20.03
C GLU A 218 12.17 13.43 -19.30
N LEU A 219 12.83 14.49 -19.72
CA LEU A 219 12.64 15.85 -19.23
C LEU A 219 12.77 16.82 -20.39
N THR A 220 11.72 17.59 -20.63
CA THR A 220 11.66 18.60 -21.67
C THR A 220 11.44 19.96 -21.05
N VAL A 221 12.25 20.94 -21.45
CA VAL A 221 12.06 22.35 -21.12
C VAL A 221 11.59 23.05 -22.37
N ASP A 222 10.39 23.61 -22.33
CA ASP A 222 9.78 24.28 -23.46
C ASP A 222 10.40 25.67 -23.63
N ASP A 223 10.93 25.94 -24.82
CA ASP A 223 11.51 27.24 -25.14
C ASP A 223 11.14 27.69 -26.54
N SER A 224 10.17 28.61 -26.61
CA SER A 224 9.72 29.20 -27.87
C SER A 224 10.78 30.05 -28.58
N THR A 225 11.89 30.39 -27.93
CA THR A 225 12.94 31.27 -28.49
C THR A 225 14.16 30.51 -29.00
N LEU A 226 14.68 29.54 -28.25
CA LEU A 226 15.90 28.78 -28.58
C LEU A 226 15.60 27.33 -29.01
N GLY A 227 14.34 26.94 -29.05
CA GLY A 227 13.90 25.57 -29.24
C GLY A 227 14.00 24.74 -27.97
N ASP A 228 13.14 23.74 -27.88
CA ASP A 228 12.98 22.92 -26.69
C ASP A 228 14.28 22.19 -26.33
N LEU A 229 14.55 22.12 -25.02
CA LEU A 229 15.69 21.38 -24.49
C LEU A 229 15.18 20.04 -23.95
N VAL A 230 15.57 18.94 -24.59
CA VAL A 230 15.09 17.60 -24.27
C VAL A 230 16.22 16.74 -23.72
N LEU A 231 15.97 16.13 -22.57
CA LEU A 231 16.68 14.98 -22.04
C LEU A 231 15.82 13.75 -22.28
N ALA A 232 16.22 12.92 -23.23
CA ALA A 232 15.52 11.68 -23.57
C ALA A 232 16.53 10.55 -23.76
N PRO A 233 16.13 9.28 -23.52
CA PRO A 233 16.99 8.14 -23.79
C PRO A 233 17.37 8.08 -25.27
N THR A 234 18.63 7.75 -25.57
CA THR A 234 19.02 7.44 -26.95
C THR A 234 18.19 6.24 -27.43
N PRO A 235 17.53 6.31 -28.61
CA PRO A 235 16.90 5.14 -29.19
C PRO A 235 17.95 4.03 -29.32
N LEU A 236 17.62 2.82 -28.87
CA LEU A 236 18.45 1.66 -29.16
C LEU A 236 18.60 1.60 -30.70
N PRO A 237 19.82 1.53 -31.27
CA PRO A 237 19.96 1.35 -32.70
C PRO A 237 19.14 0.11 -33.08
N ALA A 238 18.22 0.28 -34.03
CA ALA A 238 17.39 -0.81 -34.52
C ALA A 238 18.29 -1.99 -34.87
N PRO A 239 17.91 -3.24 -34.56
CA PRO A 239 18.70 -4.40 -34.93
C PRO A 239 18.94 -4.31 -36.44
N THR A 240 20.21 -4.14 -36.82
CA THR A 240 20.65 -4.10 -38.20
C THR A 240 20.09 -5.34 -38.85
N SER A 241 19.09 -5.18 -39.72
CA SER A 241 18.56 -6.30 -40.50
C SER A 241 19.75 -6.89 -41.23
N ALA A 242 20.14 -8.10 -40.86
CA ALA A 242 21.29 -8.78 -41.41
C ALA A 242 21.14 -8.77 -42.93
N THR A 243 22.08 -8.11 -43.60
CA THR A 243 22.23 -8.13 -45.04
C THR A 243 22.15 -9.58 -45.50
N THR A 244 21.08 -9.91 -46.22
CA THR A 244 20.93 -11.18 -46.92
C THR A 244 22.13 -11.31 -47.85
N VAL A 245 23.06 -12.20 -47.49
CA VAL A 245 24.14 -12.62 -48.37
C VAL A 245 23.48 -13.31 -49.57
N PRO A 246 23.62 -12.79 -50.80
CA PRO A 246 23.09 -13.48 -51.96
C PRO A 246 23.90 -14.77 -52.16
N ALA A 247 23.20 -15.90 -52.24
CA ALA A 247 23.78 -17.16 -52.64
C ALA A 247 24.37 -17.00 -54.05
N LEU A 248 25.67 -17.28 -54.19
CA LEU A 248 26.35 -17.32 -55.47
C LEU A 248 25.94 -18.62 -56.21
N PRO A 249 25.70 -18.57 -57.54
CA PRO A 249 25.38 -19.74 -58.37
C PRO A 249 26.53 -20.73 -58.51
#